data_AF-A0A4R7DAN0-F1
#
_entry.id   AF-A0A4R7DAN0-F1
#
_cell.length_a   1.000
_cell.length_b   1.000
_cell.length_c   1.000
_cell.angle_alpha   90.00
_cell.angle_beta   90.00
_cell.angle_gamma   90.00
#
_symmetry.space_group_name_H-M   'P 1'
#
loop_
_entity.id
_entity.type
_entity.pdbx_description
1 polymer ?
#
loop_
_entity_poly.entity_id
_entity_poly.type
_entity_poly.pdbx_seq_one_letter_code
_entity_poly.pdbx_strand_id
1 'polypeptide(L)' 'SAIEAKRDVSYFLMNYYNWERPHQFNDGLPPAKAEELAKKVSGFC' A
#
# COMPACT_ATOMS: atom_id res chain seq x y z
N SER A 1 -8.96 -19.56 15.12
CA SER A 1 -9.46 -18.74 16.25
C SER A 1 -9.77 -17.32 15.76
N ALA A 2 -10.42 -16.45 16.54
CA ALA A 2 -10.69 -15.06 16.15
C ALA A 2 -9.42 -14.21 15.92
N ILE A 3 -8.28 -14.62 16.50
CA ILE A 3 -6.98 -13.94 16.31
C ILE A 3 -6.42 -14.19 14.91
N GLU A 4 -6.52 -15.42 14.41
CA GLU A 4 -6.08 -15.78 13.06
C GLU A 4 -6.95 -15.09 12.00
N ALA A 5 -8.27 -15.06 12.20
CA ALA A 5 -9.20 -14.36 11.31
C ALA A 5 -8.95 -12.84 11.28
N LYS A 6 -8.66 -12.21 12.44
CA LYS A 6 -8.24 -10.80 12.49
C LYS A 6 -6.90 -10.57 11.81
N ARG A 7 -5.94 -11.49 11.99
CA ARG A 7 -4.62 -11.39 11.34
C ARG A 7 -4.76 -11.43 9.83
N ASP A 8 -5.62 -12.30 9.31
CA ASP A 8 -5.88 -12.43 7.88
C ASP A 8 -6.52 -11.16 7.31
N VAL A 9 -7.54 -10.60 7.97
CA VAL A 9 -8.18 -9.35 7.53
C VAL A 9 -7.22 -8.17 7.62
N SER A 10 -6.49 -7.99 8.72
CA SER A 10 -5.52 -6.90 8.85
C SER A 10 -4.39 -7.03 7.83
N TYR A 11 -3.90 -8.24 7.59
CA TYR A 11 -2.88 -8.52 6.58
C TYR A 11 -3.39 -8.21 5.17
N PHE A 12 -4.61 -8.66 4.85
CA PHE A 12 -5.25 -8.36 3.58
C PHE A 12 -5.41 -6.85 3.38
N LEU A 13 -5.96 -6.14 4.36
CA LEU A 13 -6.16 -4.69 4.26
C LEU A 13 -4.83 -3.95 4.06
N MET A 14 -3.80 -4.29 4.84
CA MET A 14 -2.50 -3.62 4.71
C MET A 14 -1.77 -3.95 3.42
N ASN A 15 -1.79 -5.20 2.95
CA ASN A 15 -1.13 -5.52 1.69
C ASN A 15 -1.93 -4.98 0.51
N TYR A 16 -3.20 -5.32 0.40
CA TYR A 16 -3.98 -4.97 -0.77
C TYR A 16 -4.10 -3.45 -0.93
N TYR A 17 -4.50 -2.70 0.10
CA TYR A 17 -4.71 -1.25 -0.04
C TYR A 17 -3.41 -0.46 -0.20
N ASN A 18 -2.31 -0.89 0.39
CA ASN A 18 -1.05 -0.15 0.29
C ASN A 18 -0.24 -0.53 -0.97
N TRP A 19 -0.30 -1.79 -1.41
CA TRP A 19 0.62 -2.33 -2.43
C TRP A 19 -0.02 -2.78 -3.74
N GLU A 20 -1.33 -3.03 -3.78
CA GLU A 20 -1.98 -3.64 -4.94
C GLU A 20 -3.16 -2.83 -5.48
N ARG A 21 -3.88 -2.11 -4.62
CA ARG A 21 -5.07 -1.34 -4.99
C ARG A 21 -4.72 -0.28 -6.04
N PRO A 22 -5.36 -0.33 -7.22
CA PRO A 22 -5.25 0.77 -8.18
C PRO A 22 -5.80 2.06 -7.56
N HIS A 23 -4.98 3.11 -7.54
CA HIS A 23 -5.37 4.38 -6.94
C HIS A 23 -5.57 5.44 -8.02
N GLN A 24 -6.82 5.91 -8.18
CA GLN A 24 -7.19 6.86 -9.23
C GLN A 24 -6.38 8.16 -9.22
N PHE A 25 -5.96 8.62 -8.02
CA PHE A 25 -5.21 9.86 -7.87
C PHE A 25 -3.69 9.69 -8.01
N ASN A 26 -3.21 8.44 -8.14
CA ASN A 26 -1.79 8.14 -8.34
C ASN A 26 -1.59 7.47 -9.72
N ASP A 27 -2.40 7.84 -10.72
CA ASP A 27 -2.34 7.25 -12.06
C ASP A 27 -2.49 5.72 -12.08
N GLY A 28 -3.28 5.19 -11.15
CA GLY A 28 -3.47 3.74 -10.97
C GLY A 28 -2.38 3.07 -10.13
N LEU A 29 -1.34 3.79 -9.68
CA LEU A 29 -0.32 3.24 -8.80
C LEU A 29 -0.82 3.07 -7.36
N PRO A 30 -0.49 1.96 -6.69
CA PRO A 30 -0.70 1.81 -5.26
C PRO A 30 0.02 2.89 -4.44
N PRO A 31 -0.51 3.27 -3.26
CA PRO A 31 0.09 4.29 -2.39
C PRO A 31 1.58 4.09 -2.12
N ALA A 32 2.01 2.87 -1.76
CA ALA A 32 3.41 2.61 -1.42
C ALA A 32 4.36 2.87 -2.61
N LYS A 33 3.94 2.51 -3.83
CA LYS A 33 4.75 2.78 -5.04
C LYS A 33 4.80 4.26 -5.36
N ALA A 34 3.70 4.98 -5.18
CA ALA A 34 3.68 6.43 -5.37
C ALA A 34 4.60 7.14 -4.37
N GLU A 35 4.64 6.70 -3.11
CA GLU A 35 5.57 7.23 -2.10
C GLU A 35 7.04 6.93 -2.43
N GLU A 36 7.37 5.72 -2.87
CA GLU A 36 8.74 5.39 -3.30
C GLU A 36 9.21 6.25 -4.47
N LEU A 37 8.34 6.48 -5.46
CA LEU A 37 8.62 7.39 -6.57
C LEU A 37 8.80 8.83 -6.07
N ALA A 38 7.92 9.29 -5.17
CA ALA A 38 8.02 10.62 -4.59
C ALA A 38 9.33 10.82 -3.83
N LYS A 39 9.76 9.83 -3.01
CA LYS A 39 11.05 9.86 -2.30
C LYS A 39 12.21 10.00 -3.26
N LYS A 40 12.23 9.19 -4.33
CA LYS A 40 13.26 9.25 -5.37
C LYS A 40 13.33 10.62 -6.05
N VAL A 41 12.18 11.24 -6.32
CA VAL A 41 12.13 12.58 -6.95
C VAL A 41 12.55 13.68 -5.98
N SER A 42 12.20 13.55 -4.70
CA SER A 42 12.49 14.54 -3.66
C SER A 42 13.94 14.52 -3.14
N GLY A 43 14.75 13.52 -3.52
CA GLY A 43 16.14 13.40 -3.08
C GLY A 43 16.32 12.99 -1.62
N PHE A 44 15.23 12.63 -0.92
CA PHE A 44 15.30 11.98 0.38
C PHE A 44 15.58 10.48 0.17
N CYS A 45 16.87 10.13 0.22
CA CYS A 45 17.35 8.74 0.30
C CYS A 45 17.19 8.19 1.72
#